data_AF-A0A4V2U4M2-F1
#
_entry.id   AF-A0A4V2U4M2-F1
#
_cell.length_a   1.000
_cell.length_b   1.000
_cell.length_c   1.000
_cell.angle_alpha   90.00
_cell.angle_beta   90.00
_cell.angle_gamma   90.00
#
_symmetry.space_group_name_H-M   'P 1'
#
loop_
_entity.id
_entity.type
_entity.pdbx_description
1 polymer ?
#
loop_
_entity_poly.entity_id
_entity_poly.type
_entity_poly.pdbx_seq_one_letter_code
_entity_poly.pdbx_strand_id
1 'polypeptide(L)'
;MRRVMTMQLLVEEMRVRWNGLERGEIDRSAAALSETDIHRWSTLFTAGDVDELFRRIADALARGFHRGEIEFELGDFIVNGLHWPMVNRASESTPVHPLLWDVFLAFDAGEFGEDPIQTKTAPMIAAIVAQLDAQTSRS
;
A
#
# COMPACT_ATOMS: atom_id res chain seq x y z
N MET A 1 -14.93 -24.63 2.48
CA MET A 1 -14.01 -23.78 3.26
C MET A 1 -13.46 -22.71 2.32
N ARG A 2 -13.95 -21.46 2.36
CA ARG A 2 -13.29 -20.36 1.64
C ARG A 2 -12.01 -20.03 2.41
N ARG A 3 -10.85 -20.19 1.77
CA ARG A 3 -9.58 -19.64 2.28
C ARG A 3 -9.82 -18.15 2.53
N VAL A 4 -9.64 -17.67 3.75
CA VAL A 4 -9.56 -16.22 4.00
C VAL A 4 -8.32 -15.76 3.24
N MET A 5 -8.53 -15.12 2.10
CA MET A 5 -7.43 -14.57 1.30
C MET A 5 -7.00 -13.25 1.95
N THR A 6 -5.74 -13.17 2.38
CA THR A 6 -5.19 -12.05 3.18
C THR A 6 -4.51 -11.01 2.27
N MET A 7 -4.32 -9.79 2.78
CA MET A 7 -3.54 -8.74 2.09
C MET A 7 -2.09 -9.15 1.79
N GLN A 8 -1.57 -10.15 2.50
CA GLN A 8 -0.26 -10.72 2.20
C GLN A 8 -0.18 -11.25 0.76
N LEU A 9 -1.26 -11.81 0.21
CA LEU A 9 -1.25 -12.29 -1.18
C LEU A 9 -1.06 -11.14 -2.19
N LEU A 10 -1.63 -9.97 -1.90
CA LEU A 10 -1.43 -8.78 -2.73
C LEU A 10 0.01 -8.29 -2.61
N VAL A 11 0.54 -8.19 -1.39
CA VAL A 11 1.94 -7.77 -1.15
C VAL A 11 2.92 -8.73 -1.84
N GLU A 12 2.69 -10.04 -1.75
CA GLU A 12 3.51 -11.04 -2.44
C GLU A 12 3.39 -10.96 -3.96
N GLU A 13 2.18 -10.71 -4.48
CA GLU A 13 1.99 -10.48 -5.91
C GLU A 13 2.82 -9.27 -6.39
N MET A 14 2.80 -8.18 -5.63
CA MET A 14 3.58 -6.98 -5.93
C MET A 14 5.08 -7.20 -5.76
N ARG A 15 5.50 -8.00 -4.78
CA ARG A 15 6.90 -8.41 -4.59
C ARG A 15 7.43 -9.19 -5.80
N VAL A 16 6.62 -10.07 -6.37
CA VAL A 16 6.97 -10.80 -7.61
C VAL A 16 7.15 -9.82 -8.78
N ARG A 17 6.23 -8.85 -8.95
CA ARG A 17 6.35 -7.82 -10.01
C ARG A 17 7.60 -6.96 -9.81
N TRP A 18 7.85 -6.51 -8.58
CA TRP A 18 9.04 -5.73 -8.23
C TRP A 18 10.33 -6.48 -8.56
N ASN A 19 10.47 -7.74 -8.10
CA ASN A 19 11.66 -8.54 -8.39
C ASN A 19 11.85 -8.80 -9.89
N GLY A 20 10.76 -9.03 -10.64
CA GLY A 20 10.81 -9.17 -12.08
C GLY A 20 11.32 -7.89 -12.77
N LEU A 21 10.89 -6.72 -12.29
CA LEU A 21 11.34 -5.43 -12.78
C LEU A 21 12.83 -5.20 -12.47
N GLU A 22 13.27 -5.47 -11.23
CA GLU A 22 14.68 -5.32 -10.84
C GLU A 22 15.61 -6.23 -11.64
N ARG A 23 15.16 -7.44 -11.96
CA ARG A 23 15.92 -8.39 -12.79
C ARG A 23 15.82 -8.10 -14.29
N GLY A 24 15.01 -7.14 -14.71
CA GLY A 24 14.76 -6.82 -16.12
C GLY A 24 13.99 -7.90 -16.88
N GLU A 25 13.27 -8.77 -16.17
CA GLU A 25 12.43 -9.83 -16.75
C GLU A 25 11.10 -9.28 -17.27
N ILE A 26 10.62 -8.20 -16.66
CA ILE A 26 9.47 -7.43 -17.09
C ILE A 26 9.83 -5.95 -17.17
N ASP A 27 9.10 -5.19 -17.98
CA ASP A 27 9.25 -3.73 -18.03
C ASP A 27 8.37 -3.02 -17.00
N ARG A 28 8.51 -1.69 -16.92
CA ARG A 28 7.73 -0.85 -16.00
C ARG A 28 6.22 -0.93 -16.29
N SER A 29 5.82 -1.11 -17.54
CA SER A 29 4.40 -1.20 -17.91
C SER A 29 3.77 -2.50 -17.40
N ALA A 30 4.51 -3.60 -17.47
CA ALA A 30 4.08 -4.90 -16.96
C ALA A 30 4.11 -4.98 -15.42
N ALA A 31 5.02 -4.23 -14.78
CA ALA A 31 5.08 -4.14 -13.33
C ALA A 31 4.01 -3.20 -12.74
N ALA A 32 3.55 -2.22 -13.52
CA ALA A 32 2.61 -1.19 -13.07
C ALA A 32 1.29 -1.76 -12.54
N LEU A 33 0.80 -1.13 -11.47
CA LEU A 33 -0.52 -1.39 -10.93
C LEU A 33 -1.56 -0.69 -11.79
N SER A 34 -2.66 -1.38 -12.09
CA SER A 34 -3.73 -0.89 -12.96
C SER A 34 -5.09 -0.82 -12.26
N GLU A 35 -6.05 -0.09 -12.84
CA GLU A 35 -7.46 -0.15 -12.41
C GLU A 35 -8.05 -1.57 -12.45
N THR A 36 -7.54 -2.42 -13.37
CA THR A 36 -7.93 -3.83 -13.44
C THR A 36 -7.45 -4.60 -12.22
N ASP A 37 -6.27 -4.28 -11.68
CA ASP A 37 -5.80 -4.86 -10.43
C ASP A 37 -6.67 -4.42 -9.26
N ILE A 38 -7.02 -3.14 -9.17
CA ILE A 38 -7.92 -2.62 -8.13
C ILE A 38 -9.28 -3.32 -8.15
N HIS A 39 -9.88 -3.43 -9.34
CA HIS A 39 -11.18 -4.10 -9.49
C HIS A 39 -11.11 -5.59 -9.12
N ARG A 40 -10.05 -6.28 -9.55
CA ARG A 40 -9.82 -7.69 -9.22
C ARG A 40 -9.65 -7.89 -7.72
N TRP A 41 -8.77 -7.11 -7.09
CA TRP A 41 -8.48 -7.22 -5.67
C TRP A 41 -9.67 -6.83 -4.80
N SER A 42 -10.45 -5.80 -5.16
CA SER A 42 -11.63 -5.42 -4.39
C SER A 42 -12.69 -6.54 -4.43
N THR A 43 -12.90 -7.14 -5.60
CA THR A 43 -13.80 -8.30 -5.75
C THR A 43 -13.35 -9.49 -4.89
N LEU A 44 -12.04 -9.78 -4.88
CA LEU A 44 -11.48 -10.94 -4.18
C LEU A 44 -11.44 -10.77 -2.65
N PHE A 45 -11.08 -9.59 -2.17
CA PHE A 45 -10.74 -9.40 -0.75
C PHE A 45 -11.78 -8.62 0.05
N THR A 46 -12.60 -7.80 -0.62
CA THR A 46 -13.51 -6.84 0.04
C THR A 46 -14.89 -6.82 -0.59
N ALA A 47 -15.27 -7.88 -1.33
CA ALA A 47 -16.57 -8.03 -1.97
C ALA A 47 -16.96 -6.83 -2.89
N GLY A 48 -15.96 -6.22 -3.51
CA GLY A 48 -16.12 -5.07 -4.42
C GLY A 48 -15.95 -3.71 -3.75
N ASP A 49 -15.78 -3.66 -2.43
CA ASP A 49 -15.55 -2.40 -1.70
C ASP A 49 -14.10 -1.93 -1.87
N VAL A 50 -13.90 -0.94 -2.74
CA VAL A 50 -12.56 -0.39 -3.03
C VAL A 50 -12.03 0.45 -1.87
N ASP A 51 -12.89 1.12 -1.10
CA ASP A 51 -12.46 1.95 0.02
C ASP A 51 -11.93 1.07 1.16
N GLU A 52 -12.65 -0.02 1.47
CA GLU A 52 -12.18 -1.06 2.39
C GLU A 52 -10.91 -1.76 1.88
N LEU A 53 -10.76 -1.94 0.56
CA LEU A 53 -9.53 -2.49 -0.02
C LEU A 53 -8.35 -1.55 0.27
N PHE A 54 -8.50 -0.26 -0.01
CA PHE A 54 -7.47 0.74 0.24
C PHE A 54 -7.10 0.84 1.72
N ARG A 55 -8.09 0.82 2.62
CA ARG A 55 -7.85 0.76 4.06
C ARG A 55 -6.99 -0.45 4.43
N ARG A 56 -7.33 -1.64 3.93
CA ARG A 56 -6.61 -2.89 4.23
C ARG A 56 -5.20 -2.92 3.64
N ILE A 57 -5.00 -2.38 2.45
CA ILE A 57 -3.67 -2.25 1.85
C ILE A 57 -2.81 -1.33 2.73
N ALA A 58 -3.34 -0.16 3.10
CA ALA A 58 -2.61 0.81 3.91
C ALA A 58 -2.22 0.24 5.29
N ASP A 59 -3.14 -0.46 5.96
CA ASP A 59 -2.88 -1.16 7.23
C ASP A 59 -1.78 -2.23 7.05
N ALA A 60 -1.86 -3.06 6.00
CA ALA A 60 -0.86 -4.08 5.72
C ALA A 60 0.53 -3.49 5.43
N LEU A 61 0.61 -2.39 4.66
CA LEU A 61 1.86 -1.69 4.36
C LEU A 61 2.47 -1.06 5.62
N ALA A 62 1.68 -0.30 6.38
CA ALA A 62 2.16 0.37 7.59
C ALA A 62 2.69 -0.64 8.60
N ARG A 63 1.91 -1.70 8.88
CA ARG A 63 2.32 -2.74 9.83
C ARG A 63 3.47 -3.59 9.33
N GLY A 64 3.48 -3.95 8.05
CA GLY A 64 4.54 -4.76 7.44
C GLY A 64 5.88 -4.02 7.45
N PHE A 65 5.88 -2.74 7.05
CA PHE A 65 7.07 -1.90 7.11
C PHE A 65 7.56 -1.70 8.55
N HIS A 66 6.65 -1.38 9.47
CA HIS A 66 6.99 -1.18 10.88
C HIS A 66 7.65 -2.41 11.53
N ARG A 67 7.29 -3.62 11.10
CA ARG A 67 7.88 -4.89 11.56
C ARG A 67 9.13 -5.33 10.78
N GLY A 68 9.51 -4.62 9.72
CA GLY A 68 10.59 -5.02 8.83
C GLY A 68 10.26 -6.20 7.90
N GLU A 69 8.99 -6.49 7.68
CA GLU A 69 8.51 -7.53 6.75
C GLU A 69 8.33 -7.00 5.32
N ILE A 70 8.24 -5.68 5.17
CA ILE A 70 8.15 -4.97 3.90
C ILE A 70 9.27 -3.93 3.89
N GLU A 71 10.18 -4.06 2.95
CA GLU A 71 11.29 -3.14 2.72
C GLU A 71 10.77 -1.83 2.10
N PHE A 72 11.54 -0.75 2.25
CA PHE A 72 11.12 0.57 1.78
C PHE A 72 10.78 0.56 0.29
N GLU A 73 11.64 -0.04 -0.53
CA GLU A 73 11.52 -0.08 -1.98
C GLU A 73 10.24 -0.77 -2.43
N LEU A 74 9.85 -1.87 -1.76
CA LEU A 74 8.60 -2.56 -2.06
C LEU A 74 7.38 -1.74 -1.62
N GLY A 75 7.44 -1.16 -0.41
CA GLY A 75 6.35 -0.33 0.08
C GLY A 75 6.12 0.90 -0.79
N ASP A 76 7.21 1.58 -1.16
CA ASP A 76 7.24 2.72 -2.07
C ASP A 76 6.67 2.36 -3.45
N PHE A 77 7.16 1.27 -4.04
CA PHE A 77 6.65 0.75 -5.32
C PHE A 77 5.14 0.52 -5.30
N ILE A 78 4.60 -0.04 -4.21
CA ILE A 78 3.17 -0.29 -4.07
C ILE A 78 2.38 1.03 -3.95
N VAL A 79 2.78 1.95 -3.06
CA VAL A 79 2.03 3.20 -2.87
C VAL A 79 2.10 4.11 -4.08
N ASN A 80 3.25 4.17 -4.78
CA ASN A 80 3.41 4.92 -6.01
C ASN A 80 2.55 4.32 -7.14
N GLY A 81 2.41 2.99 -7.19
CA GLY A 81 1.47 2.32 -8.09
C GLY A 81 0.00 2.65 -7.80
N LEU A 82 -0.35 2.95 -6.55
CA LEU A 82 -1.72 3.30 -6.13
C LEU A 82 -2.07 4.77 -6.33
N HIS A 83 -1.09 5.66 -6.52
CA HIS A 83 -1.32 7.10 -6.62
C HIS A 83 -2.33 7.48 -7.70
N TRP A 84 -2.17 6.99 -8.94
CA TRP A 84 -3.12 7.31 -10.02
C TRP A 84 -4.52 6.73 -9.78
N PRO A 85 -4.70 5.47 -9.36
CA PRO A 85 -6.00 4.97 -8.93
C PRO A 85 -6.66 5.80 -7.82
N MET A 86 -5.89 6.31 -6.86
CA MET A 86 -6.41 7.20 -5.82
C MET A 86 -6.88 8.55 -6.41
N VAL A 87 -6.05 9.17 -7.24
CA VAL A 87 -6.34 10.48 -7.87
C VAL A 87 -7.54 10.41 -8.82
N ASN A 88 -7.64 9.36 -9.64
CA ASN A 88 -8.76 9.17 -10.55
C ASN A 88 -10.09 9.13 -9.79
N ARG A 89 -10.15 8.38 -8.68
CA ARG A 89 -11.36 8.28 -7.85
C ARG A 89 -11.69 9.59 -7.13
N ALA A 90 -10.67 10.34 -6.68
CA ALA A 90 -10.85 11.67 -6.13
C ALA A 90 -11.51 12.63 -7.13
N SER A 91 -11.14 12.54 -8.41
CA SER A 91 -11.74 13.34 -9.48
C SER A 91 -13.21 12.99 -9.75
N GLU A 92 -13.64 11.79 -9.37
CA GLU A 92 -15.03 11.31 -9.43
C GLU A 92 -15.84 11.65 -8.16
N SER A 93 -15.36 12.59 -7.34
CA SER A 93 -15.97 12.98 -6.05
C SER A 93 -15.97 11.89 -4.97
N THR A 94 -15.18 10.83 -5.14
CA THR A 94 -14.93 9.84 -4.08
C THR A 94 -13.65 10.20 -3.35
N PRO A 95 -13.69 10.62 -2.07
CA PRO A 95 -12.48 11.00 -1.36
C PRO A 95 -11.50 9.82 -1.28
N VAL A 96 -10.21 10.11 -1.39
CA VAL A 96 -9.15 9.13 -1.13
C VAL A 96 -9.27 8.64 0.30
N HIS A 97 -9.16 7.34 0.54
CA HIS A 97 -9.16 6.80 1.89
C HIS A 97 -8.03 7.45 2.72
N PRO A 98 -8.31 8.14 3.83
CA PRO A 98 -7.31 8.93 4.56
C PRO A 98 -6.08 8.14 4.98
N LEU A 99 -6.28 6.91 5.50
CA LEU A 99 -5.16 6.04 5.89
C LEU A 99 -4.21 5.71 4.74
N LEU A 100 -4.73 5.50 3.52
CA LEU A 100 -3.89 5.21 2.37
C LEU A 100 -3.12 6.47 1.93
N TRP A 101 -3.74 7.63 2.02
CA TRP A 101 -3.07 8.91 1.78
C TRP A 101 -1.93 9.16 2.77
N ASP A 102 -2.16 8.94 4.07
CA ASP A 102 -1.13 9.12 5.10
C ASP A 102 0.05 8.15 4.92
N VAL A 103 -0.24 6.89 4.56
CA VAL A 103 0.81 5.91 4.23
C VAL A 103 1.57 6.32 2.98
N PHE A 104 0.89 6.74 1.91
CA PHE A 104 1.53 7.28 0.71
C PHE A 104 2.49 8.42 1.05
N LEU A 105 2.04 9.42 1.82
CA LEU A 105 2.87 10.55 2.24
C LEU A 105 4.08 10.13 3.09
N ALA A 106 3.95 9.07 3.90
CA ALA A 106 5.07 8.58 4.70
C ALA A 106 6.18 7.95 3.83
N PHE A 107 5.81 7.23 2.78
CA PHE A 107 6.77 6.67 1.83
C PHE A 107 7.36 7.75 0.91
N ASP A 108 6.54 8.65 0.37
CA ASP A 108 6.98 9.81 -0.43
C ASP A 108 8.01 10.68 0.31
N ALA A 109 7.78 10.91 1.62
CA ALA A 109 8.73 11.65 2.45
C ALA A 109 10.12 10.96 2.53
N GLY A 110 10.15 9.63 2.37
CA GLY A 110 11.35 8.79 2.37
C GLY A 110 12.21 8.89 1.12
N GLU A 111 11.77 9.55 0.06
CA GLU A 111 12.53 9.62 -1.21
C GLU A 111 13.68 10.65 -1.18
N PHE A 112 13.61 11.66 -0.30
CA PHE A 112 14.51 12.83 -0.39
C PHE A 112 15.11 13.23 0.97
N GLY A 113 16.44 13.38 1.02
CA GLY A 113 17.17 13.90 2.18
C GLY A 113 18.35 13.03 2.60
N GLU A 114 18.89 13.29 3.79
CA GLU A 114 19.90 12.44 4.43
C GLU A 114 19.19 11.42 5.32
N ASP A 115 19.42 10.13 5.04
CA ASP A 115 18.72 9.00 5.68
C ASP A 115 17.20 9.21 5.84
N PRO A 116 16.49 9.54 4.74
CA PRO A 116 15.08 9.95 4.79
C PRO A 116 14.15 8.83 5.26
N ILE A 117 14.53 7.56 5.06
CA ILE A 117 13.78 6.42 5.55
C ILE A 117 13.73 6.41 7.08
N GLN A 118 14.88 6.54 7.74
CA GLN A 118 14.94 6.53 9.21
C GLN A 118 14.43 7.83 9.83
N THR A 119 14.66 8.96 9.16
CA THR A 119 14.31 10.28 9.70
C THR A 119 12.88 10.72 9.39
N LYS A 120 12.21 10.13 8.38
CA LYS A 120 10.85 10.50 7.96
C LYS A 120 9.90 9.31 7.85
N THR A 121 10.17 8.34 6.99
CA THR A 121 9.21 7.23 6.75
C THR A 121 8.96 6.42 8.01
N ALA A 122 10.02 5.95 8.68
CA ALA A 122 9.91 5.15 9.91
C ALA A 122 9.10 5.85 11.02
N PRO A 123 9.38 7.11 11.41
CA PRO A 123 8.58 7.78 12.43
C PRO A 123 7.14 8.05 11.99
N MET A 124 6.89 8.40 10.72
CA MET A 124 5.52 8.62 10.22
C MET A 124 4.70 7.32 10.23
N ILE A 125 5.27 6.22 9.75
CA ILE A 125 4.62 4.90 9.81
C ILE A 125 4.39 4.45 11.25
N ALA A 126 5.35 4.66 12.15
CA ALA A 126 5.17 4.33 13.57
C ALA A 126 3.99 5.10 14.20
N ALA A 127 3.80 6.37 13.85
CA ALA A 127 2.67 7.16 14.31
C ALA A 127 1.33 6.62 13.77
N ILE A 128 1.29 6.22 12.49
CA ILE A 128 0.11 5.60 11.86
C ILE A 128 -0.24 4.27 12.57
N VAL A 129 0.74 3.39 12.80
CA VAL A 129 0.52 2.12 13.50
C VAL A 129 -0.01 2.35 14.92
N ALA A 130 0.56 3.31 15.67
CA ALA A 130 0.08 3.65 17.01
C ALA A 130 -1.40 4.10 17.00
N GLN A 131 -1.83 4.86 15.99
CA GLN A 131 -3.23 5.27 15.83
C GLN A 131 -4.14 4.07 15.55
N LEU A 132 -3.73 3.14 14.68
CA LEU A 132 -4.48 1.92 14.36
C LEU A 132 -4.68 1.02 15.58
N ASP A 133 -3.65 0.88 16.41
CA ASP A 133 -3.72 0.08 17.64
C ASP A 133 -4.64 0.74 18.69
N ALA A 134 -4.63 2.07 18.77
CA ALA A 134 -5.53 2.83 19.63
C ALA A 134 -7.00 2.72 19.21
N GLN A 135 -7.29 2.58 17.91
CA GLN A 135 -8.64 2.38 17.39
C GLN A 135 -9.15 0.97 17.68
N THR A 136 -8.31 -0.05 17.49
CA THR A 136 -8.64 -1.45 17.76
C THR A 136 -8.92 -1.72 19.25
N SER A 137 -8.26 -0.99 20.14
CA SER A 137 -8.46 -1.11 21.59
C SER A 137 -9.78 -0.48 22.10
N ARG A 138 -10.52 0.22 21.22
CA ARG A 138 -11.79 0.91 21.56
C ARG A 138 -13.03 0.24 20.97
N SER A 139 -12.85 -0.77 20.13
CA SER A 139 -13.91 -1.57 19.47
C SER A 139 -14.12 -2.90 20.17
#